data_AF-A0A4Q1FC06-F1
#
_entry.id   AF-A0A4Q1FC06-F1
#
_cell.length_a   1.000
_cell.length_b   1.000
_cell.length_c   1.000
_cell.angle_alpha   90.00
_cell.angle_beta   90.00
_cell.angle_gamma   90.00
#
_symmetry.space_group_name_H-M   'P 1'
#
loop_
_entity.id
_entity.type
_entity.pdbx_description
1 polymer ?
#
loop_
_entity_poly.entity_id
_entity_poly.type
_entity_poly.pdbx_seq_one_letter_code
_entity_poly.pdbx_strand_id
1 'polypeptide(L)'
;MLPETSQRLVPLVLQSFLYILLVKRSIVITRYPELHFFFLGALFTTILALVCSLFKFKPSLHVAAISGFTIFAMGLNIHLQTQNPYWSAFLILMTGIVASSRLEMNAHTPKELLTGLLIGVLPQVLFLFLWL
;
A
#
# COMPACT_ATOMS: atom_id res chain seq x y z
N MET A 1 -13.68 16.62 9.73
CA MET A 1 -12.54 17.56 9.58
C MET A 1 -11.37 16.78 9.00
N LEU A 2 -10.96 17.05 7.77
CA LEU A 2 -9.76 16.42 7.21
C LEU A 2 -8.54 17.07 7.85
N PRO A 3 -7.60 16.32 8.46
CA PRO A 3 -6.43 16.91 9.06
C PRO A 3 -5.64 17.71 8.03
N GLU A 4 -5.09 18.83 8.48
CA GLU A 4 -4.12 19.64 7.76
C GLU A 4 -3.03 18.76 7.13
N THR A 5 -2.58 19.07 5.91
CA THR A 5 -1.51 18.29 5.22
C THR A 5 -0.28 18.13 6.11
N SER A 6 0.04 19.18 6.86
CA SER A 6 1.17 19.25 7.79
C SER A 6 1.09 18.19 8.90
N GLN A 7 -0.11 17.83 9.36
CA GLN A 7 -0.32 16.85 10.43
C GLN A 7 -0.09 15.40 9.97
N ARG A 8 0.04 15.14 8.66
CA ARG A 8 0.29 13.80 8.11
C ARG A 8 1.76 13.40 8.09
N LEU A 9 2.69 14.38 8.17
CA LEU A 9 4.12 14.12 8.09
C LEU A 9 4.61 13.29 9.28
N VAL A 10 4.25 13.66 10.50
CA VAL A 10 4.69 12.95 11.71
C VAL A 10 4.23 11.48 11.72
N PRO A 11 2.95 11.16 11.47
CA PRO A 11 2.50 9.77 11.33
C PRO A 11 3.22 8.99 10.22
N LEU A 12 3.46 9.60 9.06
CA LEU A 12 4.11 8.91 7.93
C LEU A 12 5.61 8.64 8.18
N VAL A 13 6.31 9.57 8.83
CA VAL A 13 7.69 9.36 9.27
C VAL A 13 7.76 8.23 10.28
N LEU A 14 6.88 8.24 11.29
CA LEU A 14 6.81 7.19 12.29
C LEU A 14 6.51 5.83 11.65
N GLN A 15 5.55 5.76 10.74
CA GLN A 15 5.20 4.53 10.02
C GLN A 15 6.40 3.99 9.22
N SER A 16 7.14 4.88 8.54
CA SER A 16 8.34 4.50 7.79
C SER A 16 9.41 3.94 8.71
N PHE A 17 9.64 4.58 9.86
CA PHE A 17 10.57 4.08 10.87
C PHE A 17 10.17 2.71 11.42
N LEU A 18 8.88 2.50 11.71
CA LEU A 18 8.36 1.21 12.17
C LEU A 18 8.54 0.11 11.13
N TYR A 19 8.29 0.39 9.85
CA TYR A 19 8.54 -0.58 8.78
C TYR A 19 10.02 -0.94 8.65
N ILE A 20 10.93 0.05 8.75
CA ILE A 20 12.38 -0.23 8.73
C ILE A 20 12.77 -1.16 9.87
N LEU A 21 12.27 -0.91 11.08
CA LEU A 21 12.54 -1.75 12.24
C LEU A 21 12.00 -3.16 12.04
N LEU A 22 10.77 -3.29 11.53
CA LEU A 22 10.11 -4.56 11.27
C LEU A 22 10.89 -5.42 10.26
N VAL A 23 11.26 -4.83 9.12
CA VAL A 23 11.98 -5.49 8.02
C VAL A 23 13.41 -5.87 8.42
N LYS A 24 14.08 -5.07 9.26
CA LYS A 24 15.44 -5.38 9.73
C LYS A 24 15.48 -6.42 10.84
N ARG A 25 14.53 -6.41 11.78
CA ARG A 25 14.64 -7.17 13.04
C ARG A 25 13.74 -8.39 13.12
N SER A 26 12.50 -8.30 12.62
CA SER A 26 11.49 -9.35 12.84
C SER A 26 11.27 -10.20 11.59
N ILE A 27 11.18 -9.57 10.42
CA ILE A 27 10.81 -10.23 9.17
C ILE A 27 12.05 -10.30 8.29
N VAL A 28 12.96 -11.21 8.65
CA VAL A 28 14.22 -11.39 7.94
C VAL A 28 13.98 -12.15 6.64
N ILE A 29 14.63 -11.70 5.56
CA ILE A 29 14.52 -12.29 4.21
C ILE A 29 14.79 -13.81 4.17
N THR A 30 15.66 -14.32 5.05
CA THR A 30 16.01 -15.75 5.11
C THR A 30 14.89 -16.64 5.63
N ARG A 31 13.90 -16.08 6.33
CA ARG A 31 12.79 -16.84 6.93
C ARG A 31 11.45 -16.55 6.27
N TYR A 32 11.19 -15.30 5.90
CA TYR A 32 9.92 -14.87 5.34
C TYR A 32 10.15 -13.90 4.17
N PRO A 33 10.67 -14.38 3.02
CA PRO A 33 11.04 -13.52 1.90
C PRO A 33 9.85 -12.74 1.33
N GLU A 34 8.68 -13.38 1.17
CA GLU A 34 7.47 -12.76 0.60
C GLU A 34 7.00 -11.60 1.50
N LEU A 35 6.95 -11.88 2.80
CA LEU A 35 6.53 -10.91 3.80
C LEU A 35 7.55 -9.76 3.94
N HIS A 36 8.84 -10.06 3.82
CA HIS A 36 9.91 -9.06 3.84
C HIS A 36 9.73 -8.05 2.70
N PHE A 37 9.54 -8.54 1.47
CA PHE A 37 9.32 -7.69 0.29
C PHE A 37 7.98 -6.96 0.31
N PHE A 38 6.93 -7.56 0.90
CA PHE A 38 5.66 -6.87 1.13
C PHE A 38 5.82 -5.62 1.99
N PHE A 39 6.48 -5.74 3.16
CA PHE A 39 6.70 -4.61 4.05
C PHE A 39 7.71 -3.61 3.50
N LEU A 40 8.68 -4.07 2.68
CA LEU A 40 9.56 -3.17 1.93
C LEU A 40 8.77 -2.37 0.88
N GLY A 41 7.85 -3.00 0.16
CA GLY A 41 6.92 -2.30 -0.74
C GLY A 41 6.05 -1.29 0.01
N ALA A 42 5.51 -1.67 1.17
CA ALA A 42 4.73 -0.77 2.02
C ALA A 42 5.55 0.43 2.50
N LEU A 43 6.84 0.24 2.84
CA LEU A 43 7.76 1.31 3.17
C LEU A 43 7.93 2.29 1.99
N PHE A 44 8.15 1.80 0.78
CA PHE A 44 8.26 2.65 -0.41
C PHE A 44 6.95 3.38 -0.72
N THR A 45 5.79 2.72 -0.59
CA THR A 45 4.47 3.37 -0.67
C THR A 45 4.34 4.50 0.35
N THR A 46 4.77 4.31 1.61
CA THR A 46 4.72 5.37 2.63
C THR A 46 5.70 6.51 2.36
N ILE A 47 6.90 6.22 1.85
CA ILE A 47 7.87 7.24 1.45
C ILE A 47 7.32 8.08 0.30
N LEU A 48 6.76 7.44 -0.74
CA LEU A 48 6.13 8.14 -1.86
C LEU A 48 4.95 9.00 -1.38
N ALA A 49 4.12 8.49 -0.48
CA ALA A 49 3.02 9.26 0.10
C ALA A 49 3.51 10.46 0.93
N LEU A 50 4.62 10.30 1.66
CA LEU A 50 5.27 11.39 2.39
C LEU A 50 5.82 12.45 1.43
N VAL A 51 6.50 12.06 0.36
CA VAL A 51 6.98 12.98 -0.68
C VAL A 51 5.82 13.74 -1.31
N CYS A 52 4.73 13.07 -1.69
CA CYS A 52 3.53 13.74 -2.19
C CYS A 52 2.94 14.74 -1.19
N SER A 53 2.94 14.40 0.10
CA SER A 53 2.44 15.28 1.17
C SER A 53 3.28 16.55 1.31
N LEU A 54 4.59 16.52 1.01
CA LEU A 54 5.44 17.70 0.96
C LEU A 54 5.07 18.64 -0.21
N PHE A 55 4.61 18.09 -1.33
CA PHE A 55 4.10 18.86 -2.48
C PHE A 55 2.63 19.30 -2.32
N LYS A 56 2.06 19.24 -1.11
CA LYS A 56 0.65 19.55 -0.79
C LYS A 56 -0.37 18.69 -1.54
N PHE A 57 0.07 17.60 -2.16
CA PHE A 57 -0.81 16.65 -2.83
C PHE A 57 -1.21 15.54 -1.85
N LYS A 58 -2.50 15.23 -1.77
CA LYS A 58 -3.07 14.33 -0.74
C LYS A 58 -3.52 13.00 -1.34
N PRO A 59 -2.60 12.07 -1.66
CA PRO A 59 -3.02 10.74 -2.10
C PRO A 59 -3.82 10.02 -1.00
N SER A 60 -4.78 9.19 -1.40
CA SER A 60 -5.57 8.39 -0.46
C SER A 60 -4.74 7.22 0.09
N LEU A 61 -4.32 7.33 1.35
CA LEU A 61 -3.57 6.27 2.04
C LEU A 61 -4.37 4.96 2.17
N HIS A 62 -5.70 5.04 2.26
CA HIS A 62 -6.56 3.86 2.35
C HIS A 62 -6.55 3.07 1.04
N VAL A 63 -6.64 3.79 -0.10
CA VAL A 63 -6.60 3.17 -1.42
C VAL A 63 -5.19 2.63 -1.71
N ALA A 64 -4.14 3.34 -1.30
CA ALA A 64 -2.77 2.84 -1.40
C ALA A 64 -2.56 1.53 -0.62
N ALA A 65 -3.08 1.45 0.61
CA ALA A 65 -2.95 0.26 1.45
C ALA A 65 -3.70 -0.95 0.88
N ILE A 66 -4.99 -0.79 0.51
CA ILE A 66 -5.79 -1.93 0.01
C ILE A 66 -5.32 -2.40 -1.38
N SER A 67 -4.90 -1.47 -2.24
CA SER A 67 -4.38 -1.83 -3.58
C SER A 67 -3.04 -2.55 -3.47
N GLY A 68 -2.12 -2.08 -2.63
CA GLY A 68 -0.86 -2.76 -2.37
C GLY A 68 -1.07 -4.16 -1.76
N PHE A 69 -1.98 -4.30 -0.81
CA PHE A 69 -2.34 -5.59 -0.23
C PHE A 69 -2.97 -6.55 -1.27
N THR A 70 -3.82 -6.03 -2.16
CA THR A 70 -4.42 -6.82 -3.24
C THR A 70 -3.35 -7.42 -4.15
N ILE A 71 -2.38 -6.61 -4.58
CA ILE A 71 -1.26 -7.08 -5.42
C ILE A 71 -0.45 -8.16 -4.70
N PHE A 72 -0.12 -7.94 -3.43
CA PHE A 72 0.61 -8.92 -2.63
C PHE A 72 -0.16 -10.24 -2.50
N ALA A 73 -1.45 -10.19 -2.19
CA ALA A 73 -2.28 -11.39 -2.06
C ALA A 73 -2.41 -12.15 -3.39
N MET A 74 -2.49 -11.43 -4.52
CA MET A 74 -2.45 -12.03 -5.85
C MET A 74 -1.10 -12.71 -6.12
N GLY A 75 0.02 -12.05 -5.79
CA GLY A 75 1.35 -12.64 -5.89
C GLY A 75 1.49 -13.90 -5.04
N LEU A 76 0.96 -13.89 -3.82
CA LEU A 76 1.01 -15.03 -2.91
C LEU A 76 0.20 -16.22 -3.46
N ASN A 77 -0.94 -15.94 -4.09
CA ASN A 77 -1.77 -16.97 -4.72
C ASN A 77 -1.00 -17.71 -5.83
N ILE A 78 -0.23 -16.95 -6.62
CA ILE A 78 0.63 -17.47 -7.70
C ILE A 78 1.82 -18.24 -7.11
N HIS A 79 2.54 -17.65 -6.16
CA HIS A 79 3.72 -18.25 -5.53
C HIS A 79 3.41 -19.60 -4.85
N LEU A 80 2.31 -19.66 -4.11
CA LEU A 80 1.86 -20.88 -3.43
C LEU A 80 1.08 -21.85 -4.34
N GLN A 81 0.89 -21.51 -5.62
CA GLN A 81 0.13 -22.30 -6.60
C GLN A 81 -1.26 -22.73 -6.13
N THR A 82 -1.90 -21.91 -5.30
CA THR A 82 -3.20 -22.23 -4.66
C THR A 82 -4.38 -22.22 -5.64
N GLN A 83 -4.22 -21.60 -6.82
CA GLN A 83 -5.24 -21.51 -7.87
C GLN A 83 -6.62 -21.02 -7.38
N ASN A 84 -6.64 -20.19 -6.33
CA ASN A 84 -7.89 -19.70 -5.73
C ASN A 84 -8.22 -18.28 -6.22
N PRO A 85 -9.08 -18.10 -7.22
CA PRO A 85 -9.40 -16.77 -7.75
C PRO A 85 -10.33 -15.97 -6.82
N TYR A 86 -11.01 -16.61 -5.87
CA TYR A 86 -12.04 -15.98 -5.05
C TYR A 86 -11.47 -14.89 -4.14
N TRP A 87 -10.30 -15.13 -3.54
CA TRP A 87 -9.64 -14.14 -2.69
C TRP A 87 -9.19 -12.91 -3.47
N SER A 88 -8.62 -13.10 -4.66
CA SER A 88 -8.21 -12.01 -5.54
C SER A 88 -9.42 -11.18 -5.99
N ALA A 89 -10.50 -11.84 -6.43
CA ALA A 89 -11.74 -11.16 -6.83
C ALA A 89 -12.37 -10.36 -5.68
N PHE A 90 -12.39 -10.93 -4.48
CA PHE A 90 -12.87 -10.26 -3.28
C PHE A 90 -12.06 -9.00 -2.95
N LEU A 91 -10.73 -9.07 -3.01
CA LEU A 91 -9.85 -7.93 -2.72
C LEU A 91 -9.94 -6.82 -3.78
N ILE A 92 -10.11 -7.18 -5.05
CA ILE A 92 -10.39 -6.22 -6.12
C ILE A 92 -11.72 -5.49 -5.85
N LEU A 93 -12.76 -6.22 -5.48
CA LEU A 93 -14.06 -5.63 -5.14
C LEU A 93 -13.96 -4.72 -3.91
N MET A 94 -13.24 -5.14 -2.86
CA MET A 94 -13.00 -4.32 -1.67
C MET A 94 -12.19 -3.06 -1.98
N THR A 95 -11.24 -3.12 -2.91
CA THR A 95 -10.53 -1.93 -3.39
C THR A 95 -11.50 -0.91 -4.00
N GLY A 96 -12.47 -1.37 -4.80
CA GLY A 96 -13.54 -0.54 -5.35
C GLY A 96 -14.43 0.08 -4.26
N ILE A 97 -14.85 -0.71 -3.27
CA ILE A 97 -15.68 -0.21 -2.15
C ILE A 97 -14.94 0.86 -1.34
N VAL A 98 -13.67 0.64 -1.02
CA VAL A 98 -12.86 1.61 -0.28
C VAL A 98 -12.67 2.89 -1.10
N ALA A 99 -12.46 2.77 -2.41
CA ALA A 99 -12.38 3.92 -3.32
C ALA A 99 -13.70 4.72 -3.32
N SER A 100 -14.84 4.05 -3.51
CA SER A 100 -16.17 4.68 -3.51
C SER A 100 -16.49 5.38 -2.19
N SER A 101 -16.17 4.74 -1.04
CA SER A 101 -16.36 5.36 0.27
C SER A 101 -15.61 6.68 0.42
N ARG A 102 -14.41 6.80 -0.17
CA ARG A 102 -13.61 8.03 -0.10
C ARG A 102 -14.14 9.14 -1.02
N LEU A 103 -14.76 8.78 -2.13
CA LEU A 103 -15.47 9.73 -3.00
C LEU A 103 -16.75 10.23 -2.33
N GLU A 104 -17.54 9.33 -1.75
CA GLU A 104 -18.81 9.68 -1.09
C GLU A 104 -18.62 10.63 0.10
N MET A 105 -17.53 10.44 0.86
CA MET A 105 -17.16 11.36 1.94
C MET A 105 -16.66 12.74 1.46
N ASN A 106 -16.63 12.98 0.13
CA ASN A 106 -16.02 14.16 -0.50
C ASN A 106 -14.61 14.46 0.04
N ALA A 107 -13.90 13.41 0.47
CA ALA A 107 -12.62 13.54 1.15
C ALA A 107 -11.45 13.67 0.17
N HIS A 108 -11.64 13.14 -1.04
CA HIS A 108 -10.64 13.05 -2.08
C HIS A 108 -11.24 13.23 -3.47
N THR A 109 -10.44 13.79 -4.38
CA THR A 109 -10.82 13.84 -5.80
C THR A 109 -10.48 12.52 -6.51
N PRO A 110 -11.12 12.20 -7.65
CA PRO A 110 -10.77 11.00 -8.43
C PRO A 110 -9.28 10.94 -8.81
N LYS A 111 -8.63 12.09 -9.04
CA LYS A 111 -7.20 12.17 -9.32
C LYS A 111 -6.34 11.73 -8.13
N GLU A 112 -6.67 12.19 -6.91
CA GLU A 112 -5.99 11.78 -5.68
C GLU A 112 -6.17 10.29 -5.36
N LEU A 113 -7.33 9.75 -5.73
CA LEU A 113 -7.64 8.34 -5.58
C LEU A 113 -6.79 7.48 -6.53
N LEU A 114 -6.72 7.88 -7.81
CA LEU A 114 -5.90 7.22 -8.82
C LEU A 114 -4.43 7.23 -8.43
N THR A 115 -3.91 8.37 -7.94
CA THR A 115 -2.53 8.43 -7.45
C THR A 115 -2.30 7.57 -6.22
N GLY A 116 -3.28 7.46 -5.30
CA GLY A 116 -3.19 6.55 -4.16
C GLY A 116 -3.07 5.10 -4.62
N LEU A 117 -3.86 4.72 -5.62
CA LEU A 117 -3.78 3.39 -6.24
C LEU A 117 -2.41 3.14 -6.87
N LEU A 118 -1.90 4.08 -7.67
CA LEU A 118 -0.58 3.95 -8.32
C LEU A 118 0.56 3.82 -7.30
N ILE A 119 0.55 4.64 -6.25
CA ILE A 119 1.58 4.62 -5.19
C ILE A 119 1.51 3.34 -4.34
N GLY A 120 0.33 2.71 -4.23
CA GLY A 120 0.17 1.39 -3.61
C GLY A 120 0.64 0.24 -4.49
N VAL A 121 0.28 0.25 -5.77
CA VAL A 121 0.55 -0.83 -6.72
C VAL A 121 2.01 -0.84 -7.18
N LEU A 122 2.58 0.30 -7.58
CA LEU A 122 3.91 0.35 -8.21
C LEU A 122 5.02 -0.26 -7.35
N PRO A 123 5.16 0.10 -6.05
CA PRO A 123 6.19 -0.50 -5.21
C PRO A 123 5.95 -2.00 -5.01
N GLN A 124 4.71 -2.43 -4.82
CA GLN A 124 4.39 -3.84 -4.62
C GLN A 124 4.72 -4.67 -5.85
N VAL A 125 4.37 -4.20 -7.04
CA VAL A 125 4.70 -4.87 -8.31
C VAL A 125 6.22 -4.93 -8.52
N LEU A 126 6.94 -3.84 -8.24
CA LEU A 126 8.40 -3.80 -8.35
C LEU A 126 9.07 -4.89 -7.51
N PHE A 127 8.65 -5.05 -6.26
CA PHE A 127 9.20 -6.05 -5.36
C PHE A 127 8.68 -7.47 -5.64
N LEU A 128 7.51 -7.60 -6.27
CA LEU A 128 6.94 -8.90 -6.64
C LEU A 128 7.89 -9.72 -7.53
N PHE A 129 8.61 -9.06 -8.44
CA PHE A 129 9.61 -9.69 -9.30
C PHE A 129 10.82 -10.29 -8.57
N LEU A 130 11.04 -9.96 -7.30
CA LEU A 130 12.19 -10.44 -6.53
C LEU A 130 11.93 -11.74 -5.77
N TRP A 131 10.67 -12.11 -5.57
CA TRP A 131 10.30 -13.29 -4.76
C TRP A 131 9.28 -14.22 -5.40
N LEU A 132 8.59 -13.77 -6.46
CA LEU A 132 7.76 -14.64 -7.27
C LEU A 132 8.63 -15.58 -8.11
#